data_AF-A0A0Q3JER9-F1
#
_entry.id   AF-A0A0Q3JER9-F1
#
_cell.length_a   1.000
_cell.length_b   1.000
_cell.length_c   1.000
_cell.angle_alpha   90.00
_cell.angle_beta   90.00
_cell.angle_gamma   90.00
#
_symmetry.space_group_name_H-M   'P 1'
#
loop_
_entity.id
_entity.type
_entity.pdbx_description
1 polymer ?
#
loop_
_entity_poly.entity_id
_entity_poly.type
_entity_poly.pdbx_seq_one_letter_code
_entity_poly.pdbx_strand_id
1 'polypeptide(L)'
;LKKKGVIEELEKDLQKEINSVNQRINISIEKVKEPYRQPNILAEYIAFQLKNRVSFRKAIKKAIELTKKADIRGVKVKIAGRLGGKEIARAECIIKGRLPLQTIRAKIDYCCYPIRTIYGVLGVKIWIFVDEE
;
A
#
# COMPACT_ATOMS: atom_id res chain seq x y z
N LEU A 1 0.50 -25.96 2.38
CA LEU A 1 0.60 -26.70 3.67
C LEU A 1 1.06 -25.85 4.86
N LYS A 2 1.80 -24.74 4.70
CA LYS A 2 2.18 -23.84 5.83
C LYS A 2 1.11 -22.88 6.38
N LYS A 3 -0.11 -22.83 5.80
CA LYS A 3 -1.11 -21.80 6.15
C LYS A 3 -2.01 -22.13 7.34
N LYS A 4 -2.27 -23.42 7.64
CA LYS A 4 -3.17 -23.79 8.75
C LYS A 4 -2.56 -23.49 10.12
N GLY A 5 -1.28 -23.84 10.34
CA GLY A 5 -0.61 -23.59 11.62
C GLY A 5 -0.54 -22.11 12.00
N VAL A 6 -0.29 -21.21 11.04
CA VAL A 6 -0.24 -19.76 11.30
C VAL A 6 -1.62 -19.20 11.70
N ILE A 7 -2.71 -19.76 11.18
CA ILE A 7 -4.07 -19.32 11.54
C ILE A 7 -4.38 -19.68 12.99
N GLU A 8 -4.06 -20.90 13.39
CA GLU A 8 -4.27 -21.37 14.77
C GLU A 8 -3.40 -20.61 15.78
N GLU A 9 -2.19 -20.20 15.39
CA GLU A 9 -1.32 -19.33 16.20
C GLU A 9 -1.93 -17.93 16.36
N LEU A 10 -2.42 -17.32 15.28
CA LEU A 10 -3.08 -16.01 15.32
C LEU A 10 -4.37 -16.03 16.14
N GLU A 11 -5.17 -17.09 16.03
CA GLU A 11 -6.37 -17.26 16.85
C GLU A 11 -6.00 -17.31 18.33
N LYS A 12 -4.96 -18.07 18.71
CA LYS A 12 -4.50 -18.14 20.10
C LYS A 12 -3.97 -16.81 20.62
N ASP A 13 -3.22 -16.07 19.82
CA ASP A 13 -2.66 -14.78 20.23
C ASP A 13 -3.76 -13.72 20.38
N LEU A 14 -4.74 -13.68 19.48
CA LEU A 14 -5.89 -12.79 19.61
C LEU A 14 -6.79 -13.17 20.79
N GLN A 15 -6.97 -14.47 21.05
CA GLN A 15 -7.74 -14.96 22.20
C GLN A 15 -7.10 -14.52 23.53
N LYS A 16 -5.76 -14.48 23.60
CA LYS A 16 -5.01 -13.98 24.78
C LYS A 16 -5.17 -12.48 24.96
N GLU A 17 -5.08 -11.68 23.90
CA GLU A 17 -5.22 -10.22 24.03
C GLU A 17 -6.64 -9.78 24.41
N ILE A 18 -7.66 -10.48 23.89
CA ILE A 18 -9.06 -10.04 24.02
C ILE A 18 -9.67 -10.44 25.37
N ASN A 19 -9.00 -11.26 26.19
CA ASN A 19 -9.39 -11.61 27.58
C ASN A 19 -10.89 -11.94 27.77
N SER A 20 -11.55 -12.44 26.72
CA SER A 20 -12.99 -12.67 26.72
C SER A 20 -13.23 -14.17 26.70
N VAL A 21 -13.49 -14.71 27.90
CA VAL A 21 -13.74 -16.14 28.17
C VAL A 21 -14.90 -16.71 27.31
N ASN A 22 -15.78 -15.84 26.77
CA ASN A 22 -17.01 -16.23 26.08
C ASN A 22 -17.08 -15.90 24.58
N GLN A 23 -16.03 -15.35 23.95
CA GLN A 23 -16.06 -15.03 22.51
C GLN A 23 -15.07 -15.90 21.74
N ARG A 24 -15.60 -16.68 20.77
CA ARG A 24 -14.79 -17.44 19.82
C ARG A 24 -14.51 -16.57 18.60
N ILE A 25 -13.23 -16.39 18.29
CA ILE A 25 -12.78 -15.60 17.15
C ILE A 25 -12.57 -16.57 15.99
N ASN A 26 -13.28 -16.36 14.89
CA ASN A 26 -13.08 -17.13 13.66
C ASN A 26 -12.36 -16.27 12.64
N ILE A 27 -11.20 -16.71 12.16
CA ILE A 27 -10.41 -15.98 11.17
C ILE A 27 -10.59 -16.61 9.78
N SER A 28 -11.07 -15.83 8.81
CA SER A 28 -11.11 -16.22 7.41
C SER A 28 -10.09 -15.43 6.58
N ILE A 29 -9.34 -16.12 5.73
CA ILE A 29 -8.39 -15.49 4.81
C ILE A 29 -8.98 -15.52 3.40
N GLU A 30 -9.35 -14.36 2.90
CA GLU A 30 -9.76 -14.18 1.51
C GLU A 30 -8.57 -13.76 0.64
N LYS A 31 -8.46 -14.38 -0.53
CA LYS A 31 -7.46 -13.98 -1.52
C LYS A 31 -7.99 -12.81 -2.33
N VAL A 32 -7.21 -11.74 -2.36
CA VAL A 32 -7.45 -10.60 -3.26
C VAL A 32 -7.18 -11.05 -4.69
N LYS A 33 -8.17 -10.89 -5.58
CA LYS A 33 -8.06 -11.27 -7.01
C LYS A 33 -6.97 -10.47 -7.72
N GLU A 34 -6.92 -9.16 -7.47
CA GLU A 34 -5.97 -8.22 -8.09
C GLU A 34 -5.18 -7.49 -6.99
N PRO A 35 -3.97 -7.96 -6.64
CA PRO A 35 -3.21 -7.37 -5.53
C PRO A 35 -2.77 -5.94 -5.82
N TYR A 36 -2.45 -5.61 -7.08
CA TYR A 36 -1.95 -4.28 -7.46
C TYR A 36 -3.02 -3.21 -7.55
N ARG A 37 -4.30 -3.59 -7.50
CA ARG A 37 -5.42 -2.65 -7.39
C ARG A 37 -5.54 -2.06 -5.99
N GLN A 38 -5.09 -2.79 -4.97
CA GLN A 38 -5.11 -2.30 -3.59
C GLN A 38 -3.91 -1.37 -3.32
N PRO A 39 -4.15 -0.15 -2.81
CA PRO A 39 -3.07 0.82 -2.61
C PRO A 39 -2.13 0.41 -1.47
N ASN A 40 -2.58 -0.39 -0.49
CA ASN A 40 -1.74 -0.89 0.61
C ASN A 40 -0.62 -1.80 0.09
N ILE A 41 -0.97 -2.79 -0.74
CA ILE A 41 -0.01 -3.74 -1.33
C ILE A 41 0.97 -2.98 -2.25
N LEU A 42 0.47 -2.00 -3.01
CA LEU A 42 1.32 -1.17 -3.85
C LEU A 42 2.29 -0.31 -3.03
N ALA A 43 1.85 0.22 -1.89
CA ALA A 43 2.68 0.99 -0.97
C ALA A 43 3.78 0.14 -0.34
N GLU A 44 3.45 -1.09 0.09
CA GLU A 44 4.43 -2.07 0.59
C GLU A 44 5.45 -2.45 -0.49
N TYR A 45 5.00 -2.64 -1.73
CA TYR A 45 5.90 -2.90 -2.86
C TYR A 45 6.89 -1.75 -3.07
N ILE A 46 6.42 -0.50 -3.09
CA ILE A 46 7.28 0.68 -3.19
C ILE A 46 8.23 0.76 -1.98
N ALA A 47 7.74 0.47 -0.78
CA ALA A 47 8.54 0.44 0.43
C ALA A 47 9.67 -0.58 0.35
N PHE A 48 9.38 -1.79 -0.13
CA PHE A 48 10.37 -2.84 -0.32
C PHE A 48 11.45 -2.42 -1.33
N GLN A 49 11.06 -1.84 -2.47
CA GLN A 49 12.00 -1.35 -3.47
C GLN A 49 12.90 -0.23 -2.94
N LEU A 50 12.34 0.69 -2.16
CA LEU A 50 13.09 1.79 -1.55
C LEU A 50 14.04 1.32 -0.46
N LYS A 51 13.67 0.31 0.33
CA LYS A 51 14.56 -0.35 1.31
C LYS A 51 15.74 -1.05 0.61
N ASN A 52 15.50 -1.65 -0.55
CA ASN A 52 16.54 -2.24 -1.40
C ASN A 52 17.38 -1.22 -2.17
N ARG A 53 17.29 0.08 -1.82
CA ARG A 53 18.04 1.19 -2.43
C ARG A 53 17.82 1.37 -3.94
N VAL A 54 16.67 0.92 -4.47
CA VAL A 54 16.29 1.22 -5.85
C VAL A 54 15.92 2.71 -5.95
N SER A 55 16.31 3.34 -7.06
CA SER A 55 15.92 4.73 -7.34
C SER A 55 14.40 4.90 -7.26
N PHE A 56 13.94 5.91 -6.52
CA PHE A 56 12.52 6.19 -6.33
C PHE A 56 11.76 6.37 -7.66
N ARG A 57 12.40 6.94 -8.69
CA ARG A 57 11.80 7.08 -10.03
C ARG A 57 11.54 5.72 -10.68
N LYS A 58 12.50 4.80 -10.57
CA LYS A 58 12.36 3.44 -11.10
C LYS A 58 11.29 2.66 -10.33
N ALA A 59 11.27 2.79 -9.01
CA ALA A 59 10.26 2.17 -8.16
C ALA A 59 8.84 2.65 -8.51
N ILE A 60 8.62 3.96 -8.65
CA ILE A 60 7.31 4.51 -9.03
C ILE A 60 6.92 4.10 -10.45
N LYS A 61 7.84 4.16 -11.43
CA LYS A 61 7.54 3.72 -12.80
C LYS A 61 7.09 2.26 -12.86
N LYS A 62 7.81 1.37 -12.17
CA LYS A 62 7.43 -0.04 -12.06
C LYS A 62 6.09 -0.22 -11.35
N ALA A 63 5.84 0.53 -10.27
CA ALA A 63 4.56 0.47 -9.56
C ALA A 63 3.41 0.86 -10.49
N ILE A 64 3.52 1.96 -11.23
CA ILE A 64 2.49 2.40 -12.20
C ILE A 64 2.29 1.36 -13.30
N GLU A 65 3.35 0.74 -13.80
CA GLU A 65 3.26 -0.31 -14.82
C GLU A 65 2.52 -1.56 -14.30
N LEU A 66 2.75 -1.96 -13.05
CA LEU A 66 2.02 -3.04 -12.40
C LEU A 66 0.55 -2.70 -12.19
N THR A 67 0.25 -1.47 -11.76
CA THR A 67 -1.15 -1.04 -11.55
C THR A 67 -1.92 -0.96 -12.87
N LYS A 68 -1.28 -0.52 -13.97
CA LYS A 68 -1.92 -0.50 -15.29
C LYS A 68 -2.43 -1.86 -15.76
N LYS A 69 -1.81 -2.96 -15.32
CA LYS A 69 -2.26 -4.32 -15.64
C LYS A 69 -3.49 -4.77 -14.85
N ALA A 70 -3.92 -3.98 -13.86
CA ALA A 70 -5.03 -4.27 -12.96
C ALA A 70 -6.25 -3.36 -13.23
N ASP A 71 -6.48 -2.99 -14.50
CA ASP A 71 -7.67 -2.28 -14.99
C ASP A 71 -8.10 -1.04 -14.19
N ILE A 72 -7.14 -0.19 -13.83
CA ILE A 72 -7.41 1.08 -13.16
C ILE A 72 -7.56 2.25 -14.14
N ARG A 73 -8.46 3.19 -13.82
CA ARG A 73 -8.63 4.43 -14.60
C ARG A 73 -7.60 5.51 -14.27
N GLY A 74 -7.06 5.51 -13.05
CA GLY A 74 -6.00 6.42 -12.69
C GLY A 74 -5.28 6.08 -11.39
N VAL A 75 -4.04 6.57 -11.29
CA VAL A 75 -3.19 6.42 -10.11
C VAL A 75 -2.37 7.67 -9.88
N LYS A 76 -2.26 8.07 -8.61
CA LYS A 76 -1.40 9.15 -8.15
C LYS A 76 -0.54 8.60 -7.04
N VAL A 77 0.76 8.73 -7.20
CA VAL A 77 1.75 8.34 -6.19
C VAL A 77 2.52 9.60 -5.82
N LYS A 78 2.46 9.96 -4.54
CA LYS A 78 3.23 11.06 -3.96
C LYS A 78 4.19 10.49 -2.93
N ILE A 79 5.47 10.79 -3.09
CA ILE A 79 6.52 10.43 -2.12
C ILE A 79 7.12 11.72 -1.58
N ALA A 80 7.20 11.84 -0.26
CA ALA A 80 7.78 12.98 0.42
C ALA A 80 8.85 12.55 1.42
N GLY A 81 9.96 13.28 1.47
CA GLY A 81 11.04 13.07 2.44
C GLY A 81 12.42 13.29 1.84
N ARG A 82 13.45 12.73 2.48
CA ARG A 82 14.85 12.82 2.00
C ARG A 82 15.10 11.83 0.86
N LEU A 83 14.62 12.19 -0.33
CA LEU A 83 14.70 11.34 -1.53
C LEU A 83 16.17 11.10 -1.91
N GLY A 84 16.56 9.82 -1.96
CA GLY A 84 17.91 9.41 -2.35
C GLY A 84 19.01 9.82 -1.35
N GLY A 85 18.65 10.10 -0.09
CA GLY A 85 19.62 10.46 0.95
C GLY A 85 20.11 11.92 0.89
N LYS A 86 19.51 12.75 0.02
CA LYS A 86 19.81 14.19 -0.02
C LYS A 86 19.46 14.86 1.31
N GLU A 87 20.20 15.89 1.67
CA GLU A 87 20.01 16.65 2.90
C GLU A 87 18.66 17.37 2.91
N ILE A 88 18.32 18.02 1.80
CA ILE A 88 17.05 18.73 1.64
C ILE A 88 15.94 17.74 1.25
N ALA A 89 14.89 17.69 2.07
CA ALA A 89 13.69 16.91 1.78
C ALA A 89 12.92 17.47 0.57
N ARG A 90 12.36 16.57 -0.24
CA ARG A 90 11.58 16.92 -1.44
C ARG A 90 10.33 16.07 -1.51
N ALA A 91 9.34 16.57 -2.24
CA ALA A 91 8.15 15.82 -2.58
C ALA A 91 8.08 15.64 -4.10
N GLU A 92 8.02 14.40 -4.55
CA GLU A 92 7.73 14.08 -5.95
C GLU A 92 6.33 13.48 -6.04
N CYS A 93 5.58 13.92 -7.04
CA CYS A 93 4.23 13.44 -7.32
C CYS A 93 4.15 13.05 -8.80
N ILE A 94 3.67 11.83 -9.05
CA ILE A 94 3.42 11.34 -10.41
C ILE A 94 1.96 10.96 -10.49
N ILE A 95 1.28 11.49 -11.51
CA ILE A 95 -0.13 11.23 -11.79
C ILE A 95 -0.20 10.56 -13.17
N LYS A 96 -0.95 9.46 -13.26
CA LYS A 96 -1.32 8.85 -14.54
C LYS A 96 -2.79 8.49 -14.57
N GLY A 97 -3.43 8.77 -15.71
CA GLY A 97 -4.87 8.57 -15.90
C GLY A 97 -5.70 9.71 -15.31
N ARG A 98 -6.99 9.44 -15.08
CA ARG A 98 -7.96 10.38 -14.54
C ARG A 98 -8.08 10.22 -13.02
N LEU A 99 -8.13 11.32 -12.28
CA LEU A 99 -8.23 11.32 -10.82
C LEU A 99 -9.06 12.51 -10.34
N PRO A 100 -10.39 12.37 -10.33
CA PRO A 100 -11.28 13.42 -9.85
C PRO A 100 -11.31 13.45 -8.32
N LEU A 101 -10.42 14.22 -7.68
CA LEU A 101 -10.34 14.31 -6.21
C LEU A 101 -11.50 15.08 -5.55
N GLN A 102 -12.26 15.85 -6.33
CA GLN A 102 -13.41 16.61 -5.85
C GLN A 102 -14.72 15.82 -5.97
N THR A 103 -14.78 14.80 -6.84
CA THR A 103 -16.00 14.04 -7.11
C THR A 103 -16.22 13.00 -6.02
N ILE A 104 -17.20 13.22 -5.16
CA ILE A 104 -17.53 12.30 -4.05
C ILE A 104 -18.02 10.94 -4.57
N ARG A 105 -18.64 10.90 -5.76
CA ARG A 105 -19.13 9.66 -6.40
C ARG A 105 -18.00 8.76 -6.95
N ALA A 106 -16.78 9.28 -7.09
CA ALA A 106 -15.67 8.51 -7.62
C ALA A 106 -15.15 7.54 -6.55
N LYS A 107 -15.03 6.24 -6.88
CA LYS A 107 -14.42 5.27 -5.98
C LYS A 107 -12.90 5.41 -6.01
N ILE A 108 -12.37 6.07 -4.98
CA ILE A 108 -10.94 6.34 -4.81
C ILE A 108 -10.42 5.62 -3.59
N ASP A 109 -9.54 4.64 -3.81
CA ASP A 109 -8.82 3.98 -2.73
C ASP A 109 -7.57 4.78 -2.38
N TYR A 110 -7.42 5.09 -1.09
CA TYR A 110 -6.30 5.87 -0.57
C TYR A 110 -5.48 5.06 0.44
N CYS A 111 -4.16 5.15 0.34
CA CYS A 111 -3.23 4.62 1.33
C CYS A 111 -2.15 5.64 1.68
N CYS A 112 -1.78 5.69 2.95
CA CYS A 112 -0.60 6.38 3.44
C CYS A 112 0.30 5.38 4.15
N TYR A 113 1.57 5.29 3.73
CA TYR A 113 2.52 4.35 4.28
C TYR A 113 3.86 5.04 4.63
N PRO A 114 4.28 5.01 5.91
CA PRO A 114 5.58 5.51 6.32
C PRO A 114 6.67 4.45 6.10
N ILE A 115 7.75 4.83 5.41
CA ILE A 115 8.90 3.99 5.14
C ILE A 115 10.07 4.49 5.97
N ARG A 116 10.56 3.64 6.88
CA ARG A 116 11.80 3.90 7.62
C ARG A 116 13.01 3.53 6.76
N THR A 117 13.90 4.49 6.54
CA THR A 117 15.19 4.31 5.87
C THR A 117 16.31 4.82 6.75
N ILE A 118 17.56 4.56 6.36
CA ILE A 118 18.76 4.98 7.11
C ILE A 118 18.82 6.51 7.23
N TYR A 119 18.33 7.23 6.22
CA TYR A 119 18.36 8.69 6.16
C TYR A 119 17.15 9.36 6.83
N GLY A 120 16.29 8.58 7.49
CA GLY A 120 15.05 9.04 8.12
C GLY A 120 13.79 8.40 7.52
N VAL A 121 12.66 9.08 7.68
CA VAL A 121 11.35 8.57 7.26
C VAL A 121 10.91 9.20 5.94
N LEU A 122 10.42 8.34 5.03
CA LEU A 122 9.77 8.72 3.78
C LEU A 122 8.28 8.45 3.88
N GLY A 123 7.44 9.41 3.51
CA GLY A 123 5.99 9.23 3.42
C GLY A 123 5.57 8.92 1.99
N VAL A 124 4.87 7.81 1.77
CA VAL A 124 4.24 7.48 0.49
C VAL A 124 2.73 7.62 0.64
N LYS A 125 2.12 8.37 -0.28
CA LYS A 125 0.68 8.52 -0.40
C LYS A 125 0.25 8.06 -1.79
N ILE A 126 -0.73 7.17 -1.84
CA ILE A 126 -1.23 6.57 -3.07
C ILE A 126 -2.73 6.81 -3.15
N TRP A 127 -3.18 7.23 -4.31
CA TRP A 127 -4.60 7.28 -4.69
C TRP A 127 -4.77 6.41 -5.93
N ILE A 128 -5.72 5.49 -5.90
CA ILE A 128 -6.12 4.65 -7.04
C ILE A 128 -7.57 4.97 -7.33
N PHE A 129 -7.85 5.34 -8.58
CA PHE A 129 -9.19 5.51 -9.10
C PHE A 129 -9.52 4.29 -9.95
N VAL A 130 -10.52 3.52 -9.51
CA VAL A 130 -10.96 2.33 -10.24
C VAL A 130 -12.06 2.71 -11.21
N ASP A 131 -13.22 3.13 -10.71
CA ASP A 131 -14.35 3.51 -11.54
C ASP A 131 -15.35 4.40 -10.78
N GLU A 132 -16.15 5.15 -11.54
CA GLU A 132 -17.44 5.68 -11.10
C GLU A 132 -18.46 4.53 -11.22
N GLU A 133 -19.37 4.41 -10.25
CA GLU A 133 -20.58 3.61 -10.46
C GLU A 133 -21.43 4.18 -11.60
#